data_AF-F9WUA1-F1
#
_entry.id   AF-F9WUA1-F1
#
_cell.length_a   1.000
_cell.length_b   1.000
_cell.length_c   1.000
_cell.angle_alpha   90.00
_cell.angle_beta   90.00
_cell.angle_gamma   90.00
#
_symmetry.space_group_name_H-M   'P 1'
#
loop_
_entity.id
_entity.type
_entity.pdbx_description
1 polymer ?
#
loop_
_entity_poly.entity_id
_entity_poly.type
_entity_poly.pdbx_seq_one_letter_code
_entity_poly.pdbx_strand_id
1 'polypeptide(L)'
;MSAAAGNKISSATFEACNDGVSQILKSKSSDAIRHIAKFNMSLLSKLNVTLQEIGSTTDVIERNLSGVNKQVREAQSSAREASLLAKQATENVKQTIVKVLSGVVAKLCAALSELRALHDKSEAFSARAANASANISEWLVRIDTTAKESDALVDLSTSVEDAFATAEKRLEVVKRVLHRADEQRGKVAGELAASAVVAERNSNGASQVNKTLWDVLANITSRVSATFSKDVCNASLMSESLKLLGNMTDHTAVMSSLHVVAQLNRLADSMEGQVLKAHKLMRVAGASSAQVDAALEEAIRMARERSGKPQCPALYRQLLGALGLHW
;
A
#
# COMPACT_ATOMS: atom_id res chain seq x y z
N MET A 1 66.44 -52.05 -5.09
CA MET A 1 67.81 -52.44 -5.47
C MET A 1 68.71 -51.25 -5.17
N SER A 2 69.78 -51.25 -4.38
CA SER A 2 70.42 -52.26 -3.53
C SER A 2 71.38 -51.54 -2.57
N ALA A 3 71.58 -52.16 -1.40
CA ALA A 3 72.71 -52.11 -0.47
C ALA A 3 73.43 -50.77 -0.14
N ALA A 4 73.34 -50.37 1.13
CA ALA A 4 74.47 -49.77 1.83
C ALA A 4 74.66 -50.47 3.19
N ALA A 5 75.85 -51.03 3.33
CA ALA A 5 76.42 -51.80 4.42
C ALA A 5 75.88 -51.51 5.82
N GLY A 6 75.48 -52.59 6.50
CA GLY A 6 75.20 -52.56 7.93
C GLY A 6 76.47 -52.29 8.74
N ASN A 7 76.46 -51.20 9.50
CA ASN A 7 77.14 -51.18 10.78
C ASN A 7 76.11 -51.54 11.84
N LYS A 8 76.31 -52.70 12.45
CA LYS A 8 75.58 -53.17 13.63
C LYS A 8 75.58 -52.03 14.66
N ILE A 9 74.42 -51.42 14.88
CA ILE A 9 74.17 -50.72 16.13
C ILE A 9 74.13 -51.85 17.16
N SER A 10 75.29 -52.14 17.74
CA SER A 10 75.40 -53.08 18.84
C SER A 10 74.42 -52.62 19.91
N SER A 11 73.54 -53.53 20.33
CA SER A 11 72.74 -53.38 21.53
C SER A 11 73.69 -53.22 22.71
N ALA A 12 74.12 -51.99 22.97
CA ALA A 12 74.84 -51.66 24.18
C ALA A 12 73.86 -51.92 25.33
N THR A 13 74.03 -53.05 26.00
CA THR A 13 73.28 -53.36 27.21
C THR A 13 73.63 -52.32 28.27
N PHE A 14 72.71 -52.08 29.20
CA PHE A 14 72.90 -51.18 30.33
C PHE A 14 74.23 -51.47 31.06
N GLU A 15 74.62 -52.75 31.12
CA GLU A 15 75.90 -53.22 31.66
C GLU A 15 77.12 -52.73 30.88
N ALA A 16 77.10 -52.76 29.54
CA ALA A 16 78.23 -52.24 28.74
C ALA A 16 78.40 -50.72 28.88
N CYS A 17 77.29 -49.99 29.06
CA CYS A 17 77.34 -48.55 29.35
C CYS A 17 77.87 -48.29 30.77
N ASN A 18 77.41 -49.07 31.74
CA ASN A 18 77.84 -48.98 33.14
C ASN A 18 79.33 -49.32 33.30
N ASP A 19 79.82 -50.36 32.63
CA ASP A 19 81.23 -50.78 32.69
C ASP A 19 82.16 -49.75 32.02
N GLY A 20 81.76 -49.20 30.86
CA GLY A 20 82.50 -48.12 30.21
C GLY A 20 82.56 -46.85 31.08
N VAL A 21 81.45 -46.49 31.72
CA VAL A 21 81.41 -45.38 32.69
C VAL A 21 82.27 -45.67 33.91
N SER A 22 82.23 -46.89 34.44
CA SER A 22 83.03 -47.32 35.61
C SER A 22 84.53 -47.27 35.33
N GLN A 23 84.97 -47.62 34.12
CA GLN A 23 86.37 -47.56 33.71
C GLN A 23 86.85 -46.11 33.50
N ILE A 24 85.99 -45.24 32.96
CA ILE A 24 86.26 -43.79 32.84
C ILE A 24 86.30 -43.13 34.22
N LEU A 25 85.42 -43.51 35.14
CA LEU A 25 85.38 -43.01 36.51
C LEU A 25 86.63 -43.45 37.29
N LYS A 26 87.11 -44.69 37.14
CA LYS A 26 88.33 -45.19 37.80
C LYS A 26 89.63 -44.50 37.34
N SER A 27 89.67 -43.91 36.15
CA SER A 27 90.86 -43.25 35.57
C SER A 27 90.87 -41.73 35.75
N LYS A 28 89.85 -41.15 36.38
CA LYS A 28 89.70 -39.70 36.60
C LYS A 28 89.85 -39.39 38.09
N SER A 29 90.37 -38.21 38.44
CA SER A 29 90.47 -37.78 39.84
C SER A 29 89.07 -37.67 40.48
N SER A 30 88.98 -37.86 41.79
CA SER A 30 87.74 -37.72 42.57
C SER A 30 86.96 -36.43 42.25
N ASP A 31 87.67 -35.34 41.97
CA ASP A 31 87.06 -34.06 41.58
C ASP A 31 86.40 -34.08 40.20
N ALA A 32 86.98 -34.80 39.23
CA ALA A 32 86.37 -34.97 37.91
C ALA A 32 85.11 -35.85 37.97
N ILE A 33 85.11 -36.91 38.79
CA ILE A 33 83.92 -37.75 39.06
C ILE A 33 82.82 -36.91 39.72
N ARG A 34 83.17 -36.13 40.74
CA ARG A 34 82.25 -35.22 41.43
C ARG A 34 81.72 -34.13 40.50
N HIS A 35 82.53 -33.61 39.59
CA HIS A 35 82.08 -32.65 38.57
C HIS A 35 81.14 -33.29 37.55
N ILE A 36 81.42 -34.50 37.06
CA ILE A 36 80.52 -35.21 36.15
C ILE A 36 79.17 -35.51 36.83
N ALA A 37 79.20 -35.99 38.08
CA ALA A 37 77.97 -36.25 38.85
C ALA A 37 77.16 -34.96 39.11
N LYS A 38 77.83 -33.85 39.48
CA LYS A 38 77.19 -32.53 39.61
C LYS A 38 76.64 -32.00 38.28
N PHE A 39 77.36 -32.23 37.18
CA PHE A 39 76.95 -31.82 35.84
C PHE A 39 75.71 -32.62 35.38
N ASN A 40 75.66 -33.92 35.67
CA ASN A 40 74.50 -34.78 35.38
C ASN A 40 73.27 -34.40 36.22
N MET A 41 73.45 -34.14 37.52
CA MET A 41 72.39 -33.62 38.40
C MET A 41 71.86 -32.25 37.93
N SER A 42 72.76 -31.35 37.50
CA SER A 42 72.39 -30.04 36.96
C SER A 42 71.59 -30.15 35.66
N LEU A 43 72.00 -31.04 34.75
CA LEU A 43 71.27 -31.33 33.51
C LEU A 43 69.89 -31.96 33.77
N LEU A 44 69.80 -32.91 34.70
CA LEU A 44 68.52 -33.53 35.10
C LEU A 44 67.59 -32.52 35.77
N SER A 45 68.13 -31.64 36.62
CA SER A 45 67.36 -30.56 37.23
C SER A 45 66.85 -29.57 36.18
N LYS A 46 67.68 -29.19 35.20
CA LYS A 46 67.26 -28.34 34.09
C LYS A 46 66.19 -29.01 33.24
N LEU A 47 66.36 -30.29 32.91
CA LEU A 47 65.37 -31.06 32.16
C LEU A 47 64.02 -31.15 32.90
N ASN A 48 64.05 -31.36 34.23
CA ASN A 48 62.84 -31.39 35.06
C ASN A 48 62.13 -30.03 35.09
N VAL A 49 62.89 -28.93 35.23
CA VAL A 49 62.33 -27.57 35.16
C VAL A 49 61.72 -27.31 33.79
N THR A 50 62.42 -27.65 32.70
CA THR A 50 61.89 -27.50 31.34
C THR A 50 60.67 -28.38 31.09
N LEU A 51 60.62 -29.60 31.64
CA LEU A 51 59.44 -30.47 31.58
C LEU A 51 58.25 -29.89 32.36
N GLN A 52 58.49 -29.30 33.53
CA GLN A 52 57.47 -28.59 34.31
C GLN A 52 56.98 -27.34 33.58
N GLU A 53 57.87 -26.57 32.97
CA GLU A 53 57.53 -25.41 32.14
C GLU A 53 56.69 -25.82 30.93
N ILE A 54 57.07 -26.88 30.22
CA ILE A 54 56.29 -27.44 29.10
C ILE A 54 54.93 -27.94 29.58
N GLY A 55 54.87 -28.67 30.70
CA GLY A 55 53.62 -29.13 31.30
C GLY A 55 52.69 -27.97 31.64
N SER A 56 53.20 -26.95 32.33
CA SER A 56 52.43 -25.75 32.67
C SER A 56 51.97 -24.97 31.45
N THR A 57 52.79 -24.89 30.40
CA THR A 57 52.44 -24.26 29.12
C THR A 57 51.35 -25.04 28.41
N THR A 58 51.42 -26.37 28.45
CA THR A 58 50.41 -27.27 27.87
C THR A 58 49.08 -27.12 28.59
N ASP A 59 49.07 -27.05 29.92
CA ASP A 59 47.85 -26.83 30.72
C ASP A 59 47.20 -25.46 30.43
N VAL A 60 48.02 -24.43 30.20
CA VAL A 60 47.54 -23.10 29.80
C VAL A 60 46.93 -23.13 28.40
N ILE A 61 47.57 -23.81 27.45
CA ILE A 61 47.07 -23.98 26.08
C ILE A 61 45.74 -24.74 26.08
N GLU A 62 45.63 -25.82 26.85
CA GLU A 62 44.40 -26.61 26.96
C GLU A 62 43.24 -25.78 27.53
N ARG A 63 43.49 -25.03 28.61
CA ARG A 63 42.49 -24.11 29.18
C ARG A 63 42.04 -23.04 28.19
N ASN A 64 42.98 -22.44 27.45
CA ASN A 64 42.67 -21.44 26.44
C ASN A 64 41.85 -22.03 25.29
N LEU A 65 42.21 -23.22 24.79
CA LEU A 65 41.45 -23.92 23.74
C LEU A 65 40.04 -24.29 24.20
N SER A 66 39.89 -24.74 25.45
CA SER A 66 38.58 -25.00 26.04
C SER A 66 37.73 -23.72 26.11
N GLY A 67 38.32 -22.60 26.52
CA GLY A 67 37.68 -21.28 26.52
C GLY A 67 37.21 -20.84 25.13
N VAL A 68 38.08 -20.94 24.12
CA VAL A 68 37.74 -20.62 22.72
C VAL A 68 36.64 -21.54 22.20
N ASN A 69 36.71 -22.84 22.47
CA ASN A 69 35.70 -23.81 22.02
C ASN A 69 34.32 -23.50 22.65
N LYS A 70 34.28 -23.09 23.92
CA LYS A 70 33.05 -22.64 24.58
C LYS A 70 32.49 -21.39 23.89
N GLN A 71 33.32 -20.37 23.66
CA GLN A 71 32.91 -19.13 22.98
C GLN A 71 32.41 -19.40 21.56
N VAL A 72 33.05 -20.30 20.81
CA VAL A 72 32.61 -20.69 19.46
C VAL A 72 31.25 -21.38 19.50
N ARG A 73 31.01 -22.29 20.46
CA ARG A 73 29.70 -22.93 20.62
C ARG A 73 28.61 -21.94 21.00
N GLU A 74 28.89 -21.03 21.92
CA GLU A 74 27.96 -19.95 22.32
C GLU A 74 27.65 -19.05 21.12
N ALA A 75 28.65 -18.60 20.38
CA ALA A 75 28.47 -17.80 19.17
C ALA A 75 27.65 -18.54 18.10
N GLN A 76 27.89 -19.83 17.90
CA GLN A 76 27.12 -20.66 16.97
C GLN A 76 25.66 -20.82 17.43
N SER A 77 25.42 -20.99 18.73
CA SER A 77 24.07 -21.05 19.30
C SER A 77 23.33 -19.73 19.10
N SER A 78 23.95 -18.60 19.47
CA SER A 78 23.40 -17.26 19.28
C SER A 78 23.13 -16.95 17.80
N ALA A 79 24.00 -17.36 16.89
CA ALA A 79 23.78 -17.21 15.45
C ALA A 79 22.59 -18.04 14.95
N ARG A 80 22.41 -19.26 15.47
CA ARG A 80 21.24 -20.10 15.15
C ARG A 80 19.95 -19.49 15.69
N GLU A 81 19.95 -19.02 16.94
CA GLU A 81 18.80 -18.34 17.55
C GLU A 81 18.44 -17.07 16.78
N ALA A 82 19.43 -16.23 16.45
CA ALA A 82 19.22 -15.03 15.64
C ALA A 82 18.67 -15.36 14.25
N SER A 83 19.15 -16.43 13.61
CA SER A 83 18.61 -16.91 12.33
C SER A 83 17.16 -17.37 12.45
N LEU A 84 16.81 -18.06 13.54
CA LEU A 84 15.47 -18.56 13.79
C LEU A 84 14.49 -17.41 14.08
N LEU A 85 14.92 -16.43 14.88
CA LEU A 85 14.18 -15.19 15.11
C LEU A 85 13.99 -14.38 13.83
N ALA A 86 15.02 -14.25 12.99
CA ALA A 86 14.91 -13.56 11.71
C ALA A 86 13.91 -14.25 10.77
N LYS A 87 13.91 -15.59 10.70
CA LYS A 87 12.91 -16.35 9.94
C LYS A 87 11.50 -16.14 10.47
N GLN A 88 11.32 -16.19 11.79
CA GLN A 88 10.01 -15.98 12.42
C GLN A 88 9.51 -14.54 12.22
N ALA A 89 10.38 -13.54 12.36
CA ALA A 89 10.06 -12.15 12.09
C ALA A 89 9.65 -11.94 10.62
N THR A 90 10.40 -12.54 9.68
CA THR A 90 10.06 -12.49 8.25
C THR A 90 8.68 -13.08 7.99
N GLU A 91 8.37 -14.23 8.59
CA GLU A 91 7.07 -14.87 8.42
C GLU A 91 5.94 -14.03 9.02
N ASN A 92 6.13 -13.45 10.21
CA ASN A 92 5.17 -12.52 10.80
C ASN A 92 4.92 -11.29 9.91
N VAL A 93 5.98 -10.74 9.30
CA VAL A 93 5.88 -9.62 8.36
C VAL A 93 5.09 -10.02 7.12
N LYS A 94 5.33 -11.20 6.52
CA LYS A 94 4.54 -11.70 5.38
C LYS A 94 3.06 -11.81 5.71
N GLN A 95 2.73 -12.45 6.83
CA GLN A 95 1.33 -12.59 7.27
C GLN A 95 0.67 -11.22 7.47
N THR A 96 1.41 -10.26 8.03
CA THR A 96 0.93 -8.88 8.20
C THR A 96 0.71 -8.19 6.85
N ILE A 97 1.66 -8.28 5.92
CA ILE A 97 1.56 -7.71 4.57
C ILE A 97 0.32 -8.27 3.86
N VAL A 98 0.12 -9.58 3.86
CA VAL A 98 -1.04 -10.24 3.24
C VAL A 98 -2.35 -9.73 3.87
N LYS A 99 -2.41 -9.65 5.20
CA LYS A 99 -3.60 -9.15 5.91
C LYS A 99 -3.91 -7.70 5.58
N VAL A 100 -2.90 -6.82 5.63
CA VAL A 100 -3.07 -5.39 5.34
C VAL A 100 -3.49 -5.20 3.88
N LEU A 101 -2.83 -5.87 2.95
CA LEU A 101 -3.15 -5.77 1.53
C LEU A 101 -4.54 -6.30 1.20
N SER A 102 -4.96 -7.40 1.82
CA SER A 102 -6.34 -7.89 1.70
C SER A 102 -7.35 -6.83 2.12
N GLY A 103 -7.09 -6.13 3.23
CA GLY A 103 -7.90 -5.00 3.68
C GLY A 103 -7.88 -3.80 2.72
N VAL A 104 -6.70 -3.41 2.23
CA VAL A 104 -6.53 -2.33 1.24
C VAL A 104 -7.29 -2.63 -0.03
N VAL A 105 -7.13 -3.84 -0.56
CA VAL A 105 -7.84 -4.33 -1.73
C VAL A 105 -9.35 -4.24 -1.53
N ALA A 106 -9.86 -4.74 -0.39
CA ALA A 106 -11.28 -4.65 -0.08
C ALA A 106 -11.78 -3.21 -0.04
N LYS A 107 -11.03 -2.29 0.58
CA LYS A 107 -11.34 -0.85 0.61
C LYS A 107 -11.38 -0.23 -0.78
N LEU A 108 -10.36 -0.49 -1.62
CA LEU A 108 -10.31 0.00 -3.00
C LEU A 108 -11.53 -0.48 -3.78
N CYS A 109 -11.89 -1.76 -3.64
CA CYS A 109 -13.05 -2.34 -4.29
C CYS A 109 -14.39 -1.75 -3.84
N ALA A 110 -14.55 -1.53 -2.54
CA ALA A 110 -15.73 -0.87 -1.99
C ALA A 110 -15.83 0.56 -2.52
N ALA A 111 -14.74 1.34 -2.46
CA ALA A 111 -14.70 2.71 -2.96
C ALA A 111 -15.05 2.81 -4.45
N LEU A 112 -14.51 1.92 -5.29
CA LEU A 112 -14.80 1.89 -6.72
C LEU A 112 -16.26 1.50 -7.02
N SER A 113 -16.83 0.58 -6.24
CA SER A 113 -18.24 0.20 -6.37
C SER A 113 -19.17 1.34 -5.95
N GLU A 114 -18.83 2.05 -4.87
CA GLU A 114 -19.59 3.23 -4.43
C GLU A 114 -19.49 4.38 -5.43
N LEU A 115 -18.31 4.64 -6.02
CA LEU A 115 -18.16 5.64 -7.07
C LEU A 115 -19.00 5.33 -8.31
N ARG A 116 -19.13 4.05 -8.69
CA ARG A 116 -20.05 3.64 -9.75
C ARG A 116 -21.50 3.99 -9.38
N ALA A 117 -21.95 3.57 -8.20
CA ALA A 117 -23.32 3.84 -7.76
C ALA A 117 -23.62 5.35 -7.69
N LEU A 118 -22.64 6.15 -7.26
CA LEU A 118 -22.72 7.61 -7.25
C LEU A 118 -22.75 8.19 -8.67
N HIS A 119 -22.03 7.61 -9.62
CA HIS A 119 -22.09 8.00 -11.02
C HIS A 119 -23.46 7.72 -11.63
N ASP A 120 -24.01 6.52 -11.48
CA ASP A 120 -25.34 6.17 -11.99
C ASP A 120 -26.40 7.14 -11.43
N LYS A 121 -26.28 7.48 -10.14
CA LYS A 121 -27.14 8.48 -9.49
C LYS A 121 -26.94 9.89 -10.06
N SER A 122 -25.70 10.27 -10.34
CA SER A 122 -25.37 11.55 -10.97
C SER A 122 -25.97 11.65 -12.37
N GLU A 123 -25.90 10.59 -13.18
CA GLU A 123 -26.54 10.56 -14.51
C GLU A 123 -28.05 10.71 -14.42
N ALA A 124 -28.69 10.06 -13.46
CA ALA A 124 -30.12 10.22 -13.23
C ALA A 124 -30.49 11.68 -12.89
N PHE A 125 -29.70 12.37 -12.05
CA PHE A 125 -29.91 13.79 -11.77
C PHE A 125 -29.60 14.68 -12.99
N SER A 126 -28.57 14.38 -13.78
CA SER A 126 -28.27 15.11 -15.01
C SER A 126 -29.41 14.99 -16.02
N ALA A 127 -29.99 13.80 -16.19
CA ALA A 127 -31.14 13.59 -17.06
C ALA A 127 -32.38 14.37 -16.58
N ARG A 128 -32.66 14.36 -15.26
CA ARG A 128 -33.73 15.18 -14.68
C ARG A 128 -33.50 16.67 -14.89
N ALA A 129 -32.28 17.14 -14.69
CA ALA A 129 -31.90 18.53 -14.92
C ALA A 129 -32.09 18.94 -16.39
N ALA A 130 -31.72 18.08 -17.34
CA ALA A 130 -31.95 18.31 -18.77
C ALA A 130 -33.45 18.38 -19.10
N ASN A 131 -34.26 17.48 -18.55
CA ASN A 131 -35.71 17.48 -18.73
C ASN A 131 -36.36 18.74 -18.13
N ALA A 132 -35.96 19.15 -16.92
CA ALA A 132 -36.42 20.39 -16.32
C ALA A 132 -36.06 21.61 -17.19
N SER A 133 -34.84 21.67 -17.73
CA SER A 133 -34.41 22.72 -18.65
C SER A 133 -35.29 22.79 -19.90
N ALA A 134 -35.60 21.63 -20.50
CA ALA A 134 -36.45 21.56 -21.69
C ALA A 134 -37.88 22.04 -21.39
N ASN A 135 -38.45 21.61 -20.26
CA ASN A 135 -39.78 22.06 -19.82
C ASN A 135 -39.83 23.57 -19.59
N ILE A 136 -38.82 24.16 -18.94
CA ILE A 136 -38.74 25.61 -18.73
C ILE A 136 -38.76 26.32 -20.09
N SER A 137 -37.90 25.92 -21.02
CA SER A 137 -37.83 26.53 -22.36
C SER A 137 -39.15 26.40 -23.13
N GLU A 138 -39.79 25.23 -23.09
CA GLU A 138 -41.07 25.00 -23.78
C GLU A 138 -42.18 25.91 -23.23
N TRP A 139 -42.29 26.02 -21.90
CA TRP A 139 -43.31 26.86 -21.28
C TRP A 139 -43.07 28.35 -21.51
N LEU A 140 -41.81 28.82 -21.48
CA LEU A 140 -41.50 30.21 -21.79
C LEU A 140 -41.89 30.59 -23.23
N VAL A 141 -41.65 29.70 -24.21
CA VAL A 141 -42.10 29.93 -25.60
C VAL A 141 -43.62 30.00 -25.70
N ARG A 142 -44.34 29.11 -25.00
CA ARG A 142 -45.81 29.12 -24.98
C ARG A 142 -46.37 30.40 -24.36
N ILE A 143 -45.74 30.89 -23.28
CA ILE A 143 -46.13 32.14 -22.61
C ILE A 143 -45.89 33.34 -23.53
N ASP A 144 -44.71 33.47 -24.14
CA ASP A 144 -44.39 34.56 -25.08
C ASP A 144 -45.36 34.59 -26.28
N THR A 145 -45.69 33.42 -26.83
CA THR A 145 -46.67 33.31 -27.92
C THR A 145 -48.05 33.81 -27.47
N THR A 146 -48.51 33.39 -26.29
CA THR A 146 -49.82 33.80 -25.74
C THR A 146 -49.85 35.29 -25.40
N ALA A 147 -48.73 35.86 -24.93
CA ALA A 147 -48.63 37.28 -24.60
C ALA A 147 -48.71 38.17 -25.85
N LYS A 148 -48.10 37.74 -26.98
CA LYS A 148 -48.18 38.47 -28.27
C LYS A 148 -49.58 38.51 -28.86
N GLU A 149 -50.44 37.56 -28.52
CA GLU A 149 -51.83 37.50 -28.99
C GLU A 149 -52.78 38.36 -28.14
N SER A 150 -52.34 38.93 -27.00
CA SER A 150 -53.20 39.69 -26.10
C SER A 150 -52.43 40.77 -25.32
N ASP A 151 -52.67 42.04 -25.64
CA ASP A 151 -52.10 43.21 -24.94
C ASP A 151 -52.44 43.25 -23.43
N ALA A 152 -53.45 42.49 -22.99
CA ALA A 152 -53.84 42.38 -21.59
C ALA A 152 -52.95 41.44 -20.76
N LEU A 153 -52.01 40.72 -21.39
CA LEU A 153 -51.17 39.72 -20.71
C LEU A 153 -49.80 40.22 -20.23
N VAL A 154 -49.40 41.45 -20.56
CA VAL A 154 -48.01 41.93 -20.34
C VAL A 154 -47.59 41.90 -18.86
N ASP A 155 -48.36 42.51 -17.94
CA ASP A 155 -48.04 42.50 -16.49
C ASP A 155 -48.17 41.11 -15.85
N LEU A 156 -48.98 40.22 -16.43
CA LEU A 156 -49.20 38.85 -15.94
C LEU A 156 -48.11 37.88 -16.41
N SER A 157 -47.46 38.16 -17.53
CA SER A 157 -46.31 37.42 -18.07
C SER A 157 -45.14 37.46 -17.10
N THR A 158 -44.85 38.63 -16.54
CA THR A 158 -43.70 38.87 -15.65
C THR A 158 -43.72 37.98 -14.40
N SER A 159 -44.89 37.76 -13.78
CA SER A 159 -44.99 36.89 -12.60
C SER A 159 -44.77 35.40 -12.90
N VAL A 160 -45.13 34.93 -14.10
CA VAL A 160 -44.87 33.53 -14.51
C VAL A 160 -43.40 33.36 -14.91
N GLU A 161 -42.85 34.34 -15.63
CA GLU A 161 -41.43 34.41 -15.99
C GLU A 161 -40.53 34.40 -14.74
N ASP A 162 -40.88 35.16 -13.69
CA ASP A 162 -40.16 35.17 -12.42
C ASP A 162 -40.16 33.79 -11.72
N ALA A 163 -41.26 33.05 -11.83
CA ALA A 163 -41.37 31.70 -11.29
C ALA A 163 -40.46 30.71 -12.05
N PHE A 164 -40.46 30.78 -13.39
CA PHE A 164 -39.54 29.99 -14.21
C PHE A 164 -38.07 30.38 -14.00
N ALA A 165 -37.76 31.68 -13.85
CA ALA A 165 -36.42 32.16 -13.51
C ALA A 165 -35.97 31.64 -12.14
N THR A 166 -36.89 31.48 -11.19
CA THR A 166 -36.61 30.85 -9.89
C THR A 166 -36.28 29.36 -10.04
N ALA A 167 -37.03 28.63 -10.87
CA ALA A 167 -36.75 27.22 -11.17
C ALA A 167 -35.39 27.07 -11.88
N GLU A 168 -35.07 27.96 -12.82
CA GLU A 168 -33.80 27.98 -13.54
C GLU A 168 -32.60 28.25 -12.61
N LYS A 169 -32.71 29.23 -11.71
CA LYS A 169 -31.67 29.49 -10.68
C LYS A 169 -31.39 28.25 -9.83
N ARG A 170 -32.43 27.50 -9.45
CA ARG A 170 -32.29 26.25 -8.69
C ARG A 170 -31.66 25.14 -9.54
N LEU A 171 -32.01 25.07 -10.82
CA LEU A 171 -31.45 24.12 -11.77
C LEU A 171 -29.93 24.33 -11.95
N GLU A 172 -29.47 25.58 -12.00
CA GLU A 172 -28.04 25.90 -12.05
C GLU A 172 -27.29 25.45 -10.80
N VAL A 173 -27.93 25.49 -9.62
CA VAL A 173 -27.34 24.91 -8.40
C VAL A 173 -27.15 23.40 -8.55
N VAL A 174 -28.14 22.67 -9.08
CA VAL A 174 -28.02 21.23 -9.33
C VAL A 174 -26.86 20.94 -10.28
N LYS A 175 -26.80 21.61 -11.44
CA LYS A 175 -25.71 21.43 -12.43
C LYS A 175 -24.32 21.63 -11.81
N ARG A 176 -24.16 22.68 -11.00
CA ARG A 176 -22.89 22.98 -10.31
C ARG A 176 -22.51 21.90 -9.31
N VAL A 177 -23.48 21.36 -8.55
CA VAL A 177 -23.22 20.29 -7.57
C VAL A 177 -22.85 18.99 -8.27
N LEU A 178 -23.52 18.65 -9.38
CA LEU A 178 -23.20 17.48 -10.19
C LEU A 178 -21.78 17.58 -10.78
N HIS A 179 -21.41 18.75 -11.30
CA HIS A 179 -20.06 19.00 -11.80
C HIS A 179 -18.98 18.76 -10.71
N ARG A 180 -19.18 19.30 -9.50
CA ARG A 180 -18.26 19.08 -8.37
C ARG A 180 -18.16 17.62 -7.94
N ALA A 181 -19.23 16.84 -8.11
CA ALA A 181 -19.21 15.42 -7.81
C ALA A 181 -18.40 14.65 -8.84
N ASP A 182 -18.54 15.01 -10.12
CA ASP A 182 -17.72 14.48 -11.20
C ASP A 182 -16.23 14.85 -11.05
N GLU A 183 -15.91 16.04 -10.53
CA GLU A 183 -14.54 16.38 -10.15
C GLU A 183 -13.95 15.44 -9.08
N GLN A 184 -14.73 15.01 -8.07
CA GLN A 184 -14.22 14.06 -7.07
C GLN A 184 -13.92 12.71 -7.70
N ARG A 185 -14.75 12.29 -8.65
CA ARG A 185 -14.52 11.10 -9.45
C ARG A 185 -13.25 11.23 -10.29
N GLY A 186 -13.06 12.36 -10.98
CA GLY A 186 -11.87 12.64 -11.78
C GLY A 186 -10.59 12.58 -10.94
N LYS A 187 -10.62 13.06 -9.69
CA LYS A 187 -9.49 12.94 -8.75
C LYS A 187 -9.14 11.48 -8.46
N VAL A 188 -10.13 10.64 -8.18
CA VAL A 188 -9.87 9.21 -7.93
C VAL A 188 -9.28 8.53 -9.17
N ALA A 189 -9.83 8.80 -10.35
CA ALA A 189 -9.27 8.27 -11.60
C ALA A 189 -7.82 8.74 -11.82
N GLY A 190 -7.53 10.02 -11.53
CA GLY A 190 -6.17 10.59 -11.60
C GLY A 190 -5.20 9.97 -10.60
N GLU A 191 -5.60 9.78 -9.34
CA GLU A 191 -4.78 9.13 -8.30
C GLU A 191 -4.46 7.67 -8.65
N LEU A 192 -5.43 6.95 -9.21
CA LEU A 192 -5.25 5.58 -9.70
C LEU A 192 -4.28 5.54 -10.89
N ALA A 193 -4.46 6.43 -11.88
CA ALA A 193 -3.57 6.52 -13.03
C ALA A 193 -2.14 6.87 -12.62
N ALA A 194 -1.95 7.83 -11.72
CA ALA A 194 -0.65 8.19 -11.18
C ALA A 194 0.02 7.01 -10.46
N SER A 195 -0.76 6.24 -9.70
CA SER A 195 -0.27 5.03 -9.03
C SER A 195 0.17 3.98 -10.03
N ALA A 196 -0.58 3.75 -11.12
CA ALA A 196 -0.19 2.84 -12.20
C ALA A 196 1.11 3.27 -12.91
N VAL A 197 1.33 4.57 -13.13
CA VAL A 197 2.59 5.07 -13.72
C VAL A 197 3.80 4.83 -12.80
N VAL A 198 3.62 4.99 -11.48
CA VAL A 198 4.65 4.66 -10.50
C VAL A 198 4.95 3.15 -10.51
N ALA A 199 3.94 2.33 -10.76
CA ALA A 199 4.05 0.88 -10.94
C ALA A 199 5.00 0.51 -12.08
N GLU A 200 4.74 1.05 -13.27
CA GLU A 200 5.50 0.76 -14.49
C GLU A 200 6.94 1.27 -14.42
N ARG A 201 7.18 2.45 -13.84
CA ARG A 201 8.57 2.97 -13.71
C ARG A 201 9.43 2.12 -12.79
N ASN A 202 8.82 1.50 -11.78
CA ASN A 202 9.53 0.69 -10.82
C ASN A 202 9.70 -0.77 -11.29
N SER A 203 8.95 -1.24 -12.29
CA SER A 203 8.97 -2.66 -12.70
C SER A 203 10.28 -3.12 -13.34
N ASN A 204 11.09 -2.21 -13.89
CA ASN A 204 12.32 -2.55 -14.62
C ASN A 204 13.53 -2.90 -13.71
N GLY A 205 13.39 -2.72 -12.40
CA GLY A 205 14.41 -3.12 -11.40
C GLY A 205 13.84 -3.53 -10.05
N ALA A 206 12.51 -3.64 -9.93
CA ALA A 206 11.82 -4.01 -8.71
C ALA A 206 11.98 -5.50 -8.40
N SER A 207 12.06 -5.82 -7.10
CA SER A 207 11.87 -7.19 -6.63
C SER A 207 10.53 -7.75 -7.11
N GLN A 208 10.45 -9.07 -7.29
CA GLN A 208 9.24 -9.76 -7.72
C GLN A 208 8.02 -9.41 -6.84
N VAL A 209 8.25 -9.11 -5.55
CA VAL A 209 7.23 -8.64 -4.61
C VAL A 209 6.56 -7.35 -5.07
N ASN A 210 7.38 -6.35 -5.39
CA ASN A 210 6.88 -5.03 -5.81
C ASN A 210 6.15 -5.15 -7.14
N LYS A 211 6.66 -5.96 -8.08
CA LYS A 211 5.98 -6.22 -9.36
C LYS A 211 4.59 -6.84 -9.15
N THR A 212 4.46 -7.89 -8.33
CA THR A 212 3.16 -8.52 -8.07
C THR A 212 2.16 -7.56 -7.39
N LEU A 213 2.62 -6.71 -6.47
CA LEU A 213 1.77 -5.67 -5.86
C LEU A 213 1.27 -4.66 -6.89
N TRP A 214 2.18 -4.26 -7.77
CA TRP A 214 1.90 -3.32 -8.85
C TRP A 214 1.00 -3.92 -9.94
N ASP A 215 1.11 -5.21 -10.24
CA ASP A 215 0.23 -5.91 -11.19
C ASP A 215 -1.21 -6.03 -10.64
N VAL A 216 -1.37 -6.27 -9.33
CA VAL A 216 -2.70 -6.23 -8.67
C VAL A 216 -3.34 -4.85 -8.85
N LEU A 217 -2.57 -3.79 -8.60
CA LEU A 217 -3.03 -2.42 -8.78
C LEU A 217 -3.32 -2.11 -10.24
N ALA A 218 -2.41 -2.46 -11.15
CA ALA A 218 -2.58 -2.23 -12.57
C ALA A 218 -3.82 -2.94 -13.11
N ASN A 219 -4.15 -4.13 -12.60
CA ASN A 219 -5.39 -4.80 -12.97
C ASN A 219 -6.65 -4.12 -12.41
N ILE A 220 -6.61 -3.62 -11.16
CA ILE A 220 -7.71 -2.79 -10.61
C ILE A 220 -7.85 -1.52 -11.46
N THR A 221 -6.76 -0.80 -11.67
CA THR A 221 -6.71 0.50 -12.37
C THR A 221 -7.02 0.39 -13.86
N SER A 222 -6.52 -0.61 -14.58
CA SER A 222 -6.80 -0.79 -16.02
C SER A 222 -8.27 -1.07 -16.32
N ARG A 223 -9.00 -1.60 -15.34
CA ARG A 223 -10.45 -1.82 -15.42
C ARG A 223 -11.26 -0.62 -14.92
N VAL A 224 -10.61 0.35 -14.28
CA VAL A 224 -11.20 1.65 -13.95
C VAL A 224 -11.24 2.49 -15.23
N SER A 225 -12.28 2.26 -16.02
CA SER A 225 -12.70 3.18 -17.08
C SER A 225 -13.36 4.42 -16.47
N ALA A 226 -13.64 5.42 -17.31
CA ALA A 226 -14.52 6.54 -16.99
C ALA A 226 -15.95 6.11 -16.57
N THR A 227 -16.27 4.81 -16.51
CA THR A 227 -17.54 4.25 -16.03
C THR A 227 -17.38 3.37 -14.78
N PHE A 228 -16.14 3.12 -14.31
CA PHE A 228 -15.80 2.11 -13.29
C PHE A 228 -16.47 0.77 -13.60
N SER A 229 -15.89 -0.14 -14.38
CA SER A 229 -16.58 -1.39 -14.78
C SER A 229 -16.90 -2.34 -13.61
N LYS A 230 -18.03 -3.08 -13.65
CA LYS A 230 -18.43 -4.06 -12.61
C LYS A 230 -17.35 -5.09 -12.29
N ASP A 231 -16.46 -5.37 -13.24
CA ASP A 231 -15.41 -6.40 -13.14
C ASP A 231 -14.08 -5.90 -12.57
N VAL A 232 -14.04 -4.69 -12.02
CA VAL A 232 -12.82 -4.05 -11.46
C VAL A 232 -12.22 -4.84 -10.30
N CYS A 233 -13.04 -5.62 -9.58
CA CYS A 233 -12.62 -6.38 -8.40
C CYS A 233 -12.94 -7.86 -8.52
N ASN A 234 -12.24 -8.55 -9.42
CA ASN A 234 -12.28 -10.00 -9.46
C ASN A 234 -11.54 -10.59 -8.24
N ALA A 235 -12.31 -11.16 -7.31
CA ALA A 235 -11.80 -11.76 -6.08
C ALA A 235 -10.84 -12.93 -6.31
N SER A 236 -10.95 -13.66 -7.43
CA SER A 236 -10.08 -14.81 -7.71
C SER A 236 -8.64 -14.37 -8.00
N LEU A 237 -8.46 -13.33 -8.81
CA LEU A 237 -7.15 -12.80 -9.15
C LEU A 237 -6.45 -12.20 -7.91
N MET A 238 -7.22 -11.52 -7.06
CA MET A 238 -6.72 -10.92 -5.82
C MET A 238 -6.25 -11.99 -4.82
N SER A 239 -7.02 -13.07 -4.67
CA SER A 239 -6.61 -14.21 -3.84
C SER A 239 -5.34 -14.87 -4.36
N GLU A 240 -5.17 -14.99 -5.68
CA GLU A 240 -4.00 -15.61 -6.29
C GLU A 240 -2.74 -14.76 -6.11
N SER A 241 -2.85 -13.45 -6.30
CA SER A 241 -1.73 -12.52 -6.05
C SER A 241 -1.36 -12.42 -4.57
N LEU A 242 -2.34 -12.42 -3.66
CA LEU A 242 -2.07 -12.47 -2.21
C LEU A 242 -1.40 -13.79 -1.80
N LYS A 243 -1.75 -14.90 -2.44
CA LYS A 243 -1.10 -16.20 -2.23
C LYS A 243 0.35 -16.22 -2.73
N LEU A 244 0.61 -15.62 -3.89
CA LEU A 244 1.98 -15.38 -4.39
C LEU A 244 2.80 -14.55 -3.40
N LEU A 245 2.20 -13.53 -2.78
CA LEU A 245 2.82 -12.72 -1.73
C LEU A 245 3.17 -13.51 -0.47
N GLY A 246 2.27 -14.38 -0.01
CA GLY A 246 2.50 -15.22 1.17
C GLY A 246 3.61 -16.27 0.99
N ASN A 247 3.83 -16.76 -0.23
CA ASN A 247 4.76 -17.84 -0.52
C ASN A 247 6.23 -17.38 -0.74
N MET A 248 6.52 -16.09 -0.62
CA MET A 248 7.87 -15.57 -0.92
C MET A 248 8.90 -15.87 0.18
N THR A 249 10.17 -16.04 -0.23
CA THR A 249 11.27 -16.45 0.65
C THR A 249 12.38 -15.40 0.80
N ASP A 250 12.43 -14.37 -0.06
CA ASP A 250 13.42 -13.30 0.00
C ASP A 250 13.08 -12.27 1.09
N HIS A 251 13.86 -12.27 2.17
CA HIS A 251 13.71 -11.37 3.30
C HIS A 251 13.85 -9.89 2.91
N THR A 252 14.83 -9.53 2.08
CA THR A 252 15.10 -8.14 1.71
C THR A 252 13.96 -7.60 0.83
N ALA A 253 13.45 -8.44 -0.07
CA ALA A 253 12.29 -8.10 -0.88
C ALA A 253 11.02 -7.94 -0.04
N VAL A 254 10.77 -8.84 0.92
CA VAL A 254 9.61 -8.74 1.84
C VAL A 254 9.66 -7.44 2.64
N MET A 255 10.82 -7.08 3.21
CA MET A 255 10.93 -5.85 4.01
C MET A 255 10.80 -4.57 3.15
N SER A 256 11.37 -4.53 1.95
CA SER A 256 11.25 -3.38 1.06
C SER A 256 9.82 -3.15 0.54
N SER A 257 8.99 -4.19 0.51
CA SER A 257 7.59 -4.08 0.09
C SER A 257 6.68 -3.33 1.07
N LEU A 258 7.08 -3.17 2.33
CA LEU A 258 6.33 -2.40 3.32
C LEU A 258 6.08 -0.96 2.87
N HIS A 259 7.01 -0.37 2.12
CA HIS A 259 6.83 0.97 1.55
C HIS A 259 5.68 0.99 0.53
N VAL A 260 5.61 -0.01 -0.34
CA VAL A 260 4.54 -0.15 -1.34
C VAL A 260 3.20 -0.38 -0.66
N VAL A 261 3.15 -1.24 0.37
CA VAL A 261 1.94 -1.46 1.19
C VAL A 261 1.46 -0.16 1.84
N ALA A 262 2.37 0.66 2.36
CA ALA A 262 2.01 1.95 2.96
C ALA A 262 1.47 2.94 1.92
N GLN A 263 2.07 3.02 0.72
CA GLN A 263 1.55 3.85 -0.38
C GLN A 263 0.15 3.40 -0.81
N LEU A 264 -0.03 2.09 -0.92
CA LEU A 264 -1.29 1.44 -1.23
C LEU A 264 -2.40 1.77 -0.23
N ASN A 265 -2.08 1.70 1.06
CA ASN A 265 -3.04 2.04 2.10
C ASN A 265 -3.43 3.54 2.03
N ARG A 266 -2.47 4.44 1.79
CA ARG A 266 -2.77 5.87 1.61
C ARG A 266 -3.67 6.14 0.41
N LEU A 267 -3.47 5.42 -0.69
CA LEU A 267 -4.33 5.51 -1.87
C LEU A 267 -5.77 5.10 -1.52
N ALA A 268 -5.94 3.96 -0.82
CA ALA A 268 -7.26 3.50 -0.39
C ALA A 268 -7.96 4.51 0.53
N ASP A 269 -7.25 5.05 1.52
CA ASP A 269 -7.80 6.06 2.45
C ASP A 269 -8.14 7.37 1.71
N SER A 270 -7.34 7.76 0.71
CA SER A 270 -7.62 8.93 -0.15
C SER A 270 -8.91 8.73 -0.94
N MET A 271 -9.06 7.56 -1.60
CA MET A 271 -10.24 7.21 -2.38
C MET A 271 -11.51 7.18 -1.52
N GLU A 272 -11.46 6.57 -0.34
CA GLU A 272 -12.54 6.61 0.65
C GLU A 272 -12.91 8.06 1.01
N GLY A 273 -11.91 8.92 1.21
CA GLY A 273 -12.12 10.35 1.43
C GLY A 273 -12.85 11.05 0.28
N GLN A 274 -12.54 10.72 -0.98
CA GLN A 274 -13.23 11.30 -2.13
C GLN A 274 -14.66 10.76 -2.29
N VAL A 275 -14.88 9.47 -2.01
CA VAL A 275 -16.20 8.83 -1.99
C VAL A 275 -17.12 9.53 -0.99
N LEU A 276 -16.64 9.78 0.23
CA LEU A 276 -17.41 10.49 1.26
C LEU A 276 -17.79 11.92 0.83
N LYS A 277 -16.90 12.63 0.14
CA LYS A 277 -17.21 13.96 -0.43
C LYS A 277 -18.26 13.86 -1.54
N ALA A 278 -18.12 12.91 -2.45
CA ALA A 278 -19.08 12.67 -3.52
C ALA A 278 -20.47 12.30 -2.97
N HIS A 279 -20.55 11.49 -1.91
CA HIS A 279 -21.79 11.19 -1.21
C HIS A 279 -22.47 12.43 -0.62
N LYS A 280 -21.71 13.35 -0.03
CA LYS A 280 -22.24 14.62 0.49
C LYS A 280 -22.79 15.47 -0.65
N LEU A 281 -22.06 15.60 -1.76
CA LEU A 281 -22.51 16.32 -2.95
C LEU A 281 -23.78 15.69 -3.55
N MET A 282 -23.87 14.37 -3.63
CA MET A 282 -25.06 13.69 -4.13
C MET A 282 -26.30 13.86 -3.24
N ARG A 283 -26.13 14.03 -1.92
CA ARG A 283 -27.23 14.41 -1.03
C ARG A 283 -27.73 15.82 -1.31
N VAL A 284 -26.82 16.77 -1.52
CA VAL A 284 -27.17 18.14 -1.90
C VAL A 284 -27.86 18.14 -3.27
N ALA A 285 -27.34 17.41 -4.26
CA ALA A 285 -27.96 17.28 -5.58
C ALA A 285 -29.39 16.76 -5.48
N GLY A 286 -29.65 15.76 -4.64
CA GLY A 286 -31.00 15.25 -4.40
C GLY A 286 -31.96 16.28 -3.81
N ALA A 287 -31.52 17.00 -2.78
CA ALA A 287 -32.33 18.06 -2.17
C ALA A 287 -32.59 19.21 -3.15
N SER A 288 -31.57 19.65 -3.89
CA SER A 288 -31.69 20.69 -4.91
C SER A 288 -32.57 20.25 -6.09
N SER A 289 -32.49 18.98 -6.51
CA SER A 289 -33.35 18.43 -7.56
C SER A 289 -34.83 18.48 -7.15
N ALA A 290 -35.16 18.07 -5.91
CA ALA A 290 -36.54 18.16 -5.42
C ALA A 290 -37.03 19.62 -5.35
N GLN A 291 -36.14 20.56 -5.02
CA GLN A 291 -36.44 21.99 -5.04
C GLN A 291 -36.67 22.55 -6.45
N VAL A 292 -36.00 22.00 -7.46
CA VAL A 292 -36.26 22.32 -8.88
C VAL A 292 -37.62 21.79 -9.29
N ASP A 293 -37.91 20.52 -8.99
CA ASP A 293 -39.19 19.89 -9.34
C ASP A 293 -40.36 20.67 -8.75
N ALA A 294 -40.30 21.03 -7.45
CA ALA A 294 -41.33 21.83 -6.81
C ALA A 294 -41.48 23.24 -7.40
N ALA A 295 -40.36 23.91 -7.72
CA ALA A 295 -40.40 25.24 -8.33
C ALA A 295 -40.95 25.21 -9.77
N LEU A 296 -40.63 24.15 -10.52
CA LEU A 296 -41.10 23.93 -11.87
C LEU A 296 -42.59 23.60 -11.90
N GLU A 297 -43.05 22.69 -11.02
CA GLU A 297 -44.47 22.38 -10.88
C GLU A 297 -45.30 23.62 -10.56
N GLU A 298 -44.81 24.45 -9.65
CA GLU A 298 -45.46 25.70 -9.26
C GLU A 298 -45.48 26.73 -10.40
N ALA A 299 -44.39 26.88 -11.14
CA ALA A 299 -44.34 27.74 -12.33
C ALA A 299 -45.32 27.26 -13.42
N ILE A 300 -45.40 25.95 -13.66
CA ILE A 300 -46.34 25.35 -14.61
C ILE A 300 -47.78 25.53 -14.13
N ARG A 301 -48.06 25.35 -12.83
CA ARG A 301 -49.39 25.59 -12.24
C ARG A 301 -49.81 27.04 -12.47
N MET A 302 -48.95 28.00 -12.15
CA MET A 302 -49.21 29.43 -12.39
C MET A 302 -49.45 29.72 -13.88
N ALA A 303 -48.66 29.13 -14.77
CA ALA A 303 -48.85 29.27 -16.22
C ALA A 303 -50.23 28.74 -16.66
N ARG A 304 -50.64 27.55 -16.18
CA ARG A 304 -51.92 26.92 -16.53
C ARG A 304 -53.14 27.64 -15.97
N GLU A 305 -53.10 28.07 -14.71
CA GLU A 305 -54.19 28.84 -14.10
C GLU A 305 -54.43 30.16 -14.82
N ARG A 306 -53.37 30.72 -15.39
CA ARG A 306 -53.43 31.98 -16.14
C ARG A 306 -53.83 31.78 -17.60
N SER A 307 -53.48 30.66 -18.22
CA SER A 307 -53.96 30.30 -19.58
C SER A 307 -55.42 29.83 -19.60
N GLY A 308 -55.93 29.27 -18.49
CA GLY A 308 -57.28 28.72 -18.38
C GLY A 308 -58.38 29.72 -18.00
N LYS A 309 -58.05 30.97 -17.64
CA LYS A 309 -59.05 32.01 -17.36
C LYS A 309 -59.51 32.66 -18.68
N PRO A 310 -60.82 32.71 -18.99
CA PRO A 310 -61.32 33.45 -20.14
C PRO A 310 -60.93 34.92 -19.96
N GLN A 311 -60.01 35.39 -20.80
CA GLN A 311 -59.67 36.81 -20.81
C GLN A 311 -60.55 37.50 -21.83
N CYS A 312 -61.35 38.47 -21.38
CA CYS A 312 -62.11 39.33 -22.28
C CYS A 312 -61.10 40.06 -23.21
N PRO A 313 -61.16 39.87 -24.54
CA PRO A 313 -60.27 40.55 -25.47
C PRO A 313 -60.32 42.06 -25.28
N ALA A 314 -59.23 42.77 -25.60
CA ALA A 314 -59.15 44.23 -25.43
C ALA A 314 -60.35 44.96 -26.07
N LEU A 315 -60.81 44.49 -27.24
CA LEU A 315 -62.01 45.00 -27.92
C LEU A 315 -63.29 44.86 -27.07
N TYR A 316 -63.44 43.74 -26.37
CA TYR A 316 -64.60 43.45 -25.53
C TYR A 316 -64.59 44.30 -24.25
N ARG A 317 -63.41 44.59 -23.68
CA ARG A 317 -63.26 45.54 -22.57
C ARG A 317 -63.58 46.98 -22.99
N GLN A 318 -63.14 47.38 -24.19
CA GLN A 318 -63.49 48.68 -24.76
C GLN A 318 -65.00 48.80 -24.99
N LEU A 319 -65.64 47.74 -25.50
CA LEU A 319 -67.09 47.68 -25.66
C LEU A 319 -67.84 47.75 -24.33
N LEU A 320 -67.41 46.98 -23.32
CA LEU A 320 -68.01 47.03 -21.98
C LEU A 320 -67.86 48.41 -21.33
N GLY A 321 -66.67 49.01 -21.44
CA GLY A 321 -66.41 50.37 -20.98
C GLY A 321 -67.26 51.43 -21.70
N ALA A 322 -67.43 51.29 -23.03
CA ALA A 322 -68.29 52.17 -23.83
C ALA A 322 -69.78 52.00 -23.50
N LEU A 323 -70.19 50.81 -23.05
CA LEU A 323 -71.55 50.52 -22.59
C LEU A 323 -71.77 50.90 -21.11
N GLY A 324 -70.78 51.49 -20.43
CA GLY A 324 -70.86 51.87 -19.01
C GLY A 324 -70.93 50.68 -18.06
N LEU A 325 -70.60 49.48 -18.54
CA LEU A 325 -70.57 48.26 -17.75
C LEU A 325 -69.14 48.05 -17.23
N HIS A 326 -69.02 47.75 -15.95
CA HIS A 326 -67.74 47.41 -15.34
C HIS A 326 -67.63 45.89 -15.21
N TRP A 327 -66.41 45.40 -15.42
CA TRP A 327 -66.03 44.00 -15.19
C TRP A 327 -65.63 43.80 -13.73
#